data_AF-A0AAW1W950-F1
#
_entry.id   AF-A0AAW1W950-F1
#
_cell.length_a   1.000
_cell.length_b   1.000
_cell.length_c   1.000
_cell.angle_alpha   90.00
_cell.angle_beta   90.00
_cell.angle_gamma   90.00
#
_symmetry.space_group_name_H-M   'P 1'
#
loop_
_entity.id
_entity.type
_entity.pdbx_description
1 polymer ?
#
loop_
_entity_poly.entity_id
_entity_poly.type
_entity_poly.pdbx_seq_one_letter_code
_entity_poly.pdbx_strand_id
1 'polypeptide(L)'
;MNVDKGEESLGQLKDQSELDKCAEGLELNSLSRLMGSEAVSYTSGVEDLYEKMLVKIETLASQVENSSAKIREQEDHNRKLRYKAARTAGL
;
A
#
# COMPACT_ATOMS: atom_id res chain seq x y z
N MET A 1 40.51 19.83 -25.98
CA MET A 1 39.06 19.63 -25.75
C MET A 1 38.88 19.51 -24.24
N ASN A 2 38.36 20.55 -23.58
CA ASN A 2 38.08 20.51 -22.15
C ASN A 2 36.70 19.89 -22.00
N VAL A 3 36.65 18.60 -21.65
CA VAL A 3 35.39 17.94 -21.35
C VAL A 3 35.02 18.34 -19.92
N ASP A 4 33.92 19.09 -19.87
CA ASP A 4 33.17 19.46 -18.69
C ASP A 4 32.94 18.24 -17.78
N LYS A 5 33.65 18.22 -16.64
CA LYS A 5 33.62 17.16 -15.63
C LYS A 5 32.67 17.51 -14.46
N GLY A 6 31.96 18.63 -14.57
CA GLY A 6 31.10 19.18 -13.52
C GLY A 6 29.69 18.59 -13.52
N GLU A 7 29.12 18.32 -14.69
CA GLU A 7 27.74 17.85 -14.82
C GLU A 7 27.54 16.38 -14.43
N GLU A 8 28.52 15.51 -14.69
CA GLU A 8 28.46 14.07 -14.36
C GLU A 8 28.42 13.82 -12.84
N SER A 9 29.15 14.64 -12.07
CA SER A 9 29.20 14.58 -10.61
C SER A 9 27.90 15.08 -9.95
N LEU A 10 27.29 16.11 -10.52
CA LEU A 10 26.00 16.65 -10.05
C LEU A 10 24.83 15.71 -10.36
N GLY A 11 24.87 15.02 -11.51
CA GLY A 11 23.90 13.97 -11.85
C GLY A 11 23.95 12.81 -10.87
N GLN A 12 25.15 12.29 -10.57
CA GLN A 12 25.34 11.23 -9.58
C GLN A 12 24.85 11.60 -8.18
N LEU A 13 25.06 12.84 -7.74
CA LEU A 13 24.57 13.30 -6.44
C LEU A 13 23.04 13.43 -6.38
N LYS A 14 22.40 13.84 -7.48
CA LYS A 14 20.93 13.87 -7.59
C LYS A 14 20.36 12.46 -7.53
N ASP A 15 20.91 11.54 -8.32
CA ASP A 15 20.47 10.15 -8.37
C ASP A 15 20.62 9.48 -7.00
N GLN A 16 21.74 9.72 -6.31
CA GLN A 16 21.94 9.22 -4.95
C GLN A 16 20.92 9.82 -3.96
N SER A 17 20.60 11.11 -4.07
CA SER A 17 19.61 11.74 -3.18
C SER A 17 18.18 11.23 -3.40
N GLU A 18 17.83 10.84 -4.63
CA GLU A 18 16.52 10.27 -4.92
C GLU A 18 16.44 8.82 -4.47
N LEU A 19 17.54 8.05 -4.63
CA LEU A 19 17.66 6.71 -4.08
C LEU A 19 17.58 6.71 -2.55
N ASP A 20 18.23 7.66 -1.88
CA ASP A 20 18.20 7.80 -0.42
C ASP A 20 16.80 8.14 0.09
N LYS A 21 16.03 8.97 -0.63
CA LYS A 21 14.61 9.26 -0.31
C LYS A 21 13.70 8.05 -0.48
N CYS A 22 13.95 7.22 -1.49
CA CYS A 22 13.24 5.94 -1.66
C CYS A 22 13.59 4.93 -0.55
N ALA A 23 14.75 5.07 0.07
CA ALA A 23 15.25 4.24 1.16
C ALA A 23 14.92 4.79 2.56
N GLU A 24 14.15 5.88 2.70
CA GLU A 24 13.75 6.40 4.02
C GLU A 24 13.02 5.30 4.83
N GLY A 25 13.64 4.86 5.93
CA GLY A 25 13.17 3.75 6.78
C GLY A 25 13.80 2.37 6.48
N LEU A 26 14.54 2.23 5.38
CA LEU A 26 15.28 1.03 4.95
C LEU A 26 16.66 1.42 4.41
N GLU A 27 17.34 2.34 5.10
CA GLU A 27 18.67 2.82 4.72
C GLU A 27 19.65 1.63 4.60
N LEU A 28 20.62 1.69 3.69
CA LEU A 28 21.64 0.63 3.56
C LEU A 28 22.40 0.36 4.87
N ASN A 29 22.51 1.38 5.73
CA ASN A 29 23.08 1.24 7.07
C ASN A 29 22.25 0.33 7.99
N SER A 30 20.93 0.23 7.76
CA SER A 30 20.03 -0.71 8.44
C SER A 30 20.37 -2.16 8.12
N LEU A 31 20.92 -2.43 6.93
CA LEU A 31 21.35 -3.76 6.50
C LEU A 31 22.50 -4.29 7.38
N SER A 32 23.28 -3.41 8.01
CA SER A 32 24.30 -3.82 8.99
C SER A 32 23.70 -4.51 10.21
N ARG A 33 22.44 -4.21 10.56
CA ARG A 33 21.71 -4.84 11.68
C ARG A 33 21.22 -6.25 11.35
N LEU A 34 21.21 -6.63 10.06
CA LEU A 34 20.97 -8.01 9.62
C LEU A 34 22.18 -8.93 9.82
N MET A 35 23.34 -8.40 10.22
CA MET A 35 24.54 -9.17 10.51
C MET A 35 25.00 -8.92 11.95
N GLY A 36 25.39 -9.99 12.66
CA GLY A 36 25.84 -9.90 14.05
C GLY A 36 24.73 -10.18 15.07
N SER A 37 24.98 -9.87 16.35
CA SER A 37 24.16 -10.31 17.49
C SER A 37 22.74 -9.76 17.53
N GLU A 38 22.45 -8.67 16.81
CA GLU A 38 21.12 -8.03 16.76
C GLU A 38 20.22 -8.57 15.63
N ALA A 39 20.77 -9.35 14.69
CA ALA A 39 20.07 -9.82 13.50
C ALA A 39 18.77 -10.58 13.81
N VAL A 40 18.80 -11.46 14.81
CA VAL A 40 17.64 -12.26 15.24
C VAL A 40 16.50 -11.38 15.76
N SER A 41 16.83 -10.32 16.50
CA SER A 41 15.83 -9.39 17.05
C SER A 41 15.21 -8.53 15.94
N TYR A 42 16.03 -8.06 15.00
CA TYR A 42 15.57 -7.28 13.86
C TYR A 42 14.67 -8.13 12.93
N THR A 43 15.06 -9.36 12.59
CA THR A 43 14.25 -10.23 11.74
C THR A 43 12.93 -10.62 12.41
N SER A 44 12.93 -10.90 13.72
CA SER A 44 11.69 -11.15 14.47
C SER A 44 10.75 -9.95 14.48
N GLY A 45 11.26 -8.72 14.62
CA GLY A 45 10.43 -7.51 14.56
C GLY A 45 9.80 -7.28 13.18
N VAL A 46 10.50 -7.67 12.11
CA VAL A 46 9.98 -7.62 10.73
C VAL A 46 8.92 -8.71 10.50
N GLU A 47 9.15 -9.93 10.99
CA GLU A 47 8.17 -11.03 10.94
C GLU A 47 6.87 -10.64 11.68
N ASP A 48 6.98 -10.10 12.90
CA ASP A 48 5.85 -9.59 13.69
C ASP A 48 5.08 -8.48 12.95
N LEU A 49 5.79 -7.60 12.24
CA LEU A 49 5.17 -6.53 11.46
C LEU A 49 4.37 -7.10 10.30
N TYR A 50 4.94 -8.06 9.56
CA TYR A 50 4.26 -8.72 8.45
C TYR A 50 3.03 -9.49 8.91
N GLU A 51 3.10 -10.21 10.03
CA GLU A 51 1.95 -10.92 10.59
C GLU A 51 0.81 -9.94 10.93
N LYS A 52 1.11 -8.82 11.59
CA LYS A 52 0.12 -7.77 11.90
C LYS A 52 -0.49 -7.15 10.64
N MET A 53 0.31 -6.95 9.59
CA MET A 53 -0.17 -6.43 8.31
C MET A 53 -1.10 -7.41 7.61
N LEU A 54 -0.77 -8.70 7.61
CA LEU A 54 -1.62 -9.75 7.03
C LEU A 54 -2.99 -9.80 7.71
N VAL A 55 -3.03 -9.80 9.04
CA VAL A 55 -4.29 -9.78 9.81
C VAL A 55 -5.13 -8.53 9.48
N LYS A 56 -4.50 -7.36 9.33
CA LYS A 56 -5.19 -6.12 8.92
C LYS A 56 -5.76 -6.22 7.51
N ILE A 57 -5.01 -6.77 6.56
CA ILE A 57 -5.46 -6.96 5.18
C ILE A 57 -6.67 -7.90 5.13
N GLU A 58 -6.60 -9.03 5.84
CA GLU A 58 -7.71 -9.99 5.92
C GLU A 58 -8.97 -9.35 6.53
N THR A 59 -8.79 -8.60 7.63
CA THR A 59 -9.88 -7.86 8.27
C THR A 59 -10.52 -6.86 7.32
N LEU A 60 -9.72 -6.08 6.59
CA LEU A 60 -10.21 -5.11 5.61
C LEU A 60 -10.94 -5.79 4.45
N ALA A 61 -10.40 -6.90 3.92
CA ALA A 61 -11.03 -7.68 2.87
C ALA A 61 -12.42 -8.17 3.30
N SER A 62 -12.54 -8.72 4.51
CA SER A 62 -13.83 -9.14 5.08
C SER A 62 -14.82 -7.98 5.24
N GLN A 63 -14.36 -6.80 5.67
CA GLN A 63 -15.21 -5.60 5.78
C GLN A 63 -15.70 -5.12 4.40
N VAL A 64 -14.85 -5.14 3.39
CA VAL A 64 -15.19 -4.78 2.01
C VAL A 64 -16.21 -5.77 1.43
N GLU A 65 -16.03 -7.06 1.65
CA GLU A 65 -16.98 -8.09 1.20
C GLU A 65 -18.36 -7.90 1.85
N ASN A 66 -18.40 -7.72 3.17
CA ASN A 66 -19.63 -7.49 3.93
C ASN A 66 -20.36 -6.22 3.50
N SER A 67 -19.63 -5.12 3.29
CA SER A 67 -20.22 -3.85 2.84
C SER A 67 -20.73 -3.94 1.40
N SER A 68 -20.00 -4.63 0.52
CA SER A 68 -20.42 -4.87 -0.87
C SER A 68 -21.71 -5.71 -0.93
N ALA A 69 -21.85 -6.71 -0.06
CA ALA A 69 -23.08 -7.49 0.05
C ALA A 69 -24.29 -6.62 0.43
N LYS A 70 -24.14 -5.72 1.40
CA LYS A 70 -25.19 -4.76 1.80
C LYS A 70 -25.56 -3.79 0.68
N ILE A 71 -24.57 -3.28 -0.05
CA ILE A 71 -24.81 -2.40 -1.21
C ILE A 71 -25.66 -3.16 -2.25
N ARG A 72 -25.30 -4.40 -2.57
CA ARG A 72 -26.05 -5.23 -3.53
C ARG A 72 -27.50 -5.44 -3.10
N GLU A 73 -27.75 -5.72 -1.83
CA GLU A 73 -29.12 -5.84 -1.29
C GLU A 73 -29.91 -4.55 -1.48
N GLN A 74 -29.28 -3.39 -1.22
CA GLN A 74 -29.89 -2.09 -1.39
C GLN A 74 -30.17 -1.77 -2.87
N GLU A 75 -29.27 -2.12 -3.77
CA GLU A 75 -29.45 -1.98 -5.22
C GLU A 75 -30.63 -2.81 -5.72
N ASP A 76 -30.73 -4.07 -5.27
CA ASP A 76 -31.85 -4.96 -5.59
C ASP A 76 -33.18 -4.41 -5.06
N HIS A 77 -33.18 -3.87 -3.84
CA HIS A 77 -34.34 -3.21 -3.26
C HIS A 77 -34.76 -1.98 -4.08
N ASN A 78 -33.82 -1.10 -4.40
CA ASN A 78 -34.06 0.08 -5.22
C ASN A 78 -34.57 -0.27 -6.61
N ARG A 79 -34.03 -1.31 -7.24
CA ARG A 79 -34.53 -1.83 -8.52
C ARG A 79 -36.00 -2.21 -8.42
N LYS A 80 -36.40 -2.96 -7.39
CA LYS A 80 -37.80 -3.36 -7.16
C LYS A 80 -38.70 -2.14 -6.95
N LEU A 81 -38.25 -1.14 -6.20
CA LEU A 81 -39.00 0.11 -5.99
C LEU A 81 -39.20 0.88 -7.30
N ARG A 82 -38.16 1.03 -8.12
CA ARG A 82 -38.25 1.69 -9.42
C ARG A 82 -39.25 1.00 -10.34
N TYR A 83 -39.23 -0.34 -10.40
CA TYR A 83 -40.24 -1.11 -11.14
C TYR A 83 -41.67 -0.86 -10.63
N LYS A 84 -41.87 -0.82 -9.31
CA LYS A 84 -43.18 -0.50 -8.73
C LYS A 84 -43.64 0.91 -9.09
N ALA A 85 -42.77 1.91 -8.93
CA ALA A 85 -43.06 3.30 -9.25
C ALA A 85 -43.41 3.51 -10.73
N ALA A 86 -42.67 2.88 -11.64
CA ALA A 86 -42.95 2.93 -13.08
C ALA A 86 -44.31 2.32 -13.42
N ARG A 87 -44.69 1.19 -12.80
CA ARG A 87 -46.03 0.59 -12.98
C ARG A 87 -47.16 1.49 -12.47
N THR A 88 -46.95 2.16 -11.34
CA THR A 88 -47.97 3.07 -10.77
C THR A 88 -48.06 4.41 -11.50
N ALA A 89 -47.01 4.83 -12.23
CA ALA A 89 -47.01 6.07 -13.01
C ALA A 89 -47.48 5.89 -14.47
N GLY A 90 -47.55 4.65 -14.97
CA GLY A 90 -48.08 4.30 -16.28
C GLY A 90 -49.57 3.89 -16.29
N LEU A 91 -50.21 3.91 -15.13
CA LEU A 91 -51.66 3.90 -14.93
C LEU A 91 -52.11 5.31 -14.54
#